data_AF-A0A511B1D2-F1
#
_entry.id   AF-A0A511B1D2-F1
#
_cell.length_a   1.000
_cell.length_b   1.000
_cell.length_c   1.000
_cell.angle_alpha   90.00
_cell.angle_beta   90.00
_cell.angle_gamma   90.00
#
_symmetry.space_group_name_H-M   'P 1'
#
loop_
_entity.id
_entity.type
_entity.pdbx_description
1 polymer ?
#
loop_
_entity_poly.entity_id
_entity_poly.type
_entity_poly.pdbx_seq_one_letter_code
_entity_poly.pdbx_strand_id
1 'polypeptide(L)'
;MWLYRGSPVQRKAMLCLFGSMLTRDSEGQYWLKTPMESGIIQVEDAPFVAVELDFRGGCGRHQTLCLRTNMDELICVGPKHPIICEWDRPSDEAASIPYVHMRDGEGDLPIRARISRPVHFELAALAVPGQVEGRPCLGVWSQDCFFPLSRQS
;
A
#
# COMPACT_ATOMS: atom_id res chain seq x y z
N MET A 1 2.65 -8.66 -11.50
CA MET A 1 3.69 -9.68 -11.81
C MET A 1 4.82 -8.98 -12.55
N TRP A 2 6.08 -9.29 -12.25
CA TRP A 2 7.22 -8.66 -12.93
C TRP A 2 7.64 -9.48 -14.14
N LEU A 3 7.69 -8.84 -15.30
CA LEU A 3 8.01 -9.46 -16.59
C LEU A 3 9.28 -8.81 -17.16
N TYR A 4 10.19 -9.64 -17.65
CA TYR A 4 11.32 -9.20 -18.47
C TYR A 4 11.23 -9.88 -19.83
N ARG A 5 11.12 -9.10 -20.91
CA ARG A 5 10.91 -9.62 -22.28
C ARG A 5 9.77 -10.67 -22.35
N GLY A 6 8.67 -10.39 -21.66
CA GLY A 6 7.49 -11.27 -21.60
C GLY A 6 7.62 -12.49 -20.69
N SER A 7 8.79 -12.73 -20.08
CA SER A 7 9.01 -13.86 -19.17
C SER A 7 8.95 -13.43 -17.70
N PRO A 8 8.26 -14.18 -16.81
CA PRO A 8 8.27 -13.90 -15.38
C PRO A 8 9.67 -13.96 -14.78
N VAL A 9 10.05 -12.94 -14.02
CA VAL A 9 11.27 -12.96 -13.23
C VAL A 9 10.97 -13.71 -11.92
N GLN A 10 11.58 -14.89 -11.74
CA GLN A 10 11.29 -15.75 -10.58
C GLN A 10 12.22 -15.54 -9.38
N ARG A 11 13.38 -14.89 -9.59
CA ARG A 11 14.38 -14.72 -8.52
C ARG A 11 13.96 -13.61 -7.57
N LYS A 12 13.39 -14.00 -6.44
CA LYS A 12 12.89 -13.09 -5.39
C LYS A 12 13.92 -12.04 -4.97
N ALA A 13 15.16 -12.43 -4.67
CA ALA A 13 16.22 -11.49 -4.25
C ALA A 13 16.50 -10.39 -5.30
N MET A 14 16.41 -10.74 -6.59
CA MET A 14 16.58 -9.77 -7.68
C MET A 14 15.39 -8.80 -7.78
N LEU A 15 14.16 -9.30 -7.59
CA LEU A 15 12.98 -8.44 -7.52
C LEU A 15 13.05 -7.46 -6.35
N CYS A 16 13.48 -7.91 -5.18
CA CYS A 16 13.70 -7.06 -4.01
C CYS A 16 14.71 -5.94 -4.31
N LEU A 17 15.84 -6.29 -4.96
CA LEU A 17 16.85 -5.32 -5.38
C LEU A 17 16.24 -4.27 -6.32
N PHE A 18 15.51 -4.69 -7.36
CA PHE A 18 14.88 -3.76 -8.29
C PHE A 18 13.81 -2.89 -7.62
N GLY A 19 12.98 -3.46 -6.75
CA GLY A 19 12.02 -2.70 -5.95
C GLY A 19 12.70 -1.57 -5.15
N SER A 20 13.86 -1.85 -4.55
CA SER A 20 14.60 -0.86 -3.77
C SER A 20 15.13 0.32 -4.60
N MET A 21 15.32 0.14 -5.91
CA MET A 21 15.82 1.13 -6.87
C MET A 21 14.70 1.89 -7.59
N LEU A 22 13.43 1.54 -7.30
CA LEU A 22 12.28 2.09 -7.98
C LEU A 22 12.01 3.51 -7.49
N THR A 23 11.92 4.46 -8.43
CA THR A 23 11.43 5.81 -8.20
C THR A 23 10.27 6.11 -9.15
N ARG A 24 9.53 7.18 -8.86
CA ARG A 24 8.47 7.71 -9.72
C ARG A 24 8.74 9.19 -9.95
N ASP A 25 8.77 9.63 -11.21
CA ASP A 25 9.00 11.03 -11.52
C ASP A 25 7.71 11.87 -11.42
N SER A 26 7.83 13.19 -11.59
CA SER A 26 6.71 14.14 -11.53
C SER A 26 5.66 13.96 -12.63
N GLU A 27 6.04 13.31 -13.74
CA GLU A 27 5.14 12.95 -14.84
C GLU A 27 4.45 11.60 -14.59
N GLY A 28 4.80 10.92 -13.49
CA GLY A 28 4.22 9.68 -13.04
C GLY A 28 4.86 8.42 -13.61
N GLN A 29 5.96 8.54 -14.36
CA GLN A 29 6.70 7.43 -14.93
C GLN A 29 7.56 6.74 -13.87
N TYR A 30 7.58 5.40 -13.92
CA TYR A 30 8.39 4.59 -13.01
C TYR A 30 9.77 4.28 -13.61
N TRP A 31 10.79 4.43 -12.78
CA TRP A 31 12.18 4.24 -13.16
C TRP A 31 12.88 3.27 -12.21
N LEU A 32 13.77 2.44 -12.74
CA LEU A 32 14.86 1.85 -11.96
C LEU A 32 16.07 2.76 -12.12
N LYS A 33 16.50 3.39 -11.03
CA LYS A 33 17.71 4.22 -11.02
C LYS A 33 18.81 3.50 -10.25
N THR A 34 19.94 3.31 -10.91
CA THR A 34 21.22 2.96 -10.28
C THR A 34 22.23 4.06 -10.59
N PRO A 35 23.37 4.15 -9.88
CA PRO A 35 24.39 5.15 -10.21
C PRO A 35 24.94 5.06 -11.64
N MET A 36 24.90 3.87 -12.25
CA MET A 36 25.50 3.62 -13.57
C MET A 36 24.47 3.65 -14.71
N GLU A 37 23.23 3.24 -14.42
CA GLU A 37 22.19 3.03 -15.43
C GLU A 37 20.81 3.45 -14.92
N SER A 38 19.94 3.86 -15.84
CA SER A 38 18.52 4.12 -15.57
C SER A 38 17.65 3.49 -16.64
N GLY A 39 16.54 2.87 -16.23
CA GLY A 39 15.59 2.23 -17.14
C GLY A 39 14.14 2.47 -16.73
N ILE A 40 13.25 2.52 -17.72
CA ILE A 40 11.81 2.72 -17.51
C ILE A 40 11.15 1.38 -17.23
N ILE A 41 10.22 1.35 -16.27
CA ILE A 41 9.31 0.22 -16.05
C ILE A 41 7.88 0.65 -16.33
N GLN A 42 7.12 -0.24 -16.96
CA GLN A 42 5.67 -0.12 -17.07
C GLN A 42 5.01 -0.74 -15.83
N VAL A 43 4.15 0.04 -15.18
CA VAL A 43 3.37 -0.39 -14.01
C VAL A 43 1.91 -0.18 -14.32
N GLU A 44 1.12 -1.25 -14.28
CA GLU A 44 -0.32 -1.21 -14.61
C GLU A 44 -1.17 -0.58 -13.51
N ASP A 45 -0.77 -0.75 -12.23
CA ASP A 45 -1.54 -0.31 -11.07
C ASP A 45 -0.61 0.20 -9.96
N ALA A 46 0.03 -0.73 -9.24
CA ALA A 46 1.04 -0.43 -8.23
C ALA A 46 2.27 -1.34 -8.40
N PRO A 47 3.49 -0.84 -8.16
CA PRO A 47 4.71 -1.64 -8.33
C PRO A 47 4.86 -2.74 -7.26
N PHE A 48 4.18 -2.58 -6.13
CA PHE A 48 4.19 -3.51 -5.00
C PHE A 48 2.79 -3.95 -4.61
N VAL A 49 2.71 -5.11 -3.98
CA VAL A 49 1.48 -5.65 -3.39
C VAL A 49 1.76 -6.01 -1.93
N ALA A 50 1.00 -5.47 -0.97
CA ALA A 50 1.04 -5.89 0.43
C ALA A 50 0.30 -7.23 0.59
N VAL A 51 1.06 -8.28 0.91
CA VAL A 51 0.59 -9.67 0.89
C VAL A 51 0.40 -10.27 2.27
N GLU A 52 0.95 -9.64 3.31
CA GLU A 52 0.80 -10.09 4.69
C GLU A 52 0.62 -8.90 5.63
N LEU A 53 -0.11 -9.15 6.72
CA LEU A 53 -0.35 -8.25 7.83
C LEU A 53 0.19 -8.87 9.12
N ASP A 54 0.88 -8.06 9.91
CA ASP A 54 1.42 -8.38 11.22
C ASP A 54 1.10 -7.25 12.21
N PHE A 55 1.18 -7.54 13.51
CA PHE A 55 0.82 -6.62 14.59
C PHE A 55 1.99 -6.42 15.54
N ARG A 56 2.24 -5.17 15.92
CA ARG A 56 3.26 -4.81 16.91
C ARG A 56 2.72 -3.79 17.91
N GLY A 57 3.37 -3.72 19.07
CA GLY A 57 3.09 -2.71 20.08
C GLY A 57 1.85 -3.01 20.93
N GLY A 58 1.08 -1.96 21.26
CA GLY A 58 -0.09 -2.05 22.13
C GLY A 58 -1.33 -2.61 21.44
N CYS A 59 -2.47 -2.53 22.11
CA CYS A 59 -3.77 -2.96 21.58
C CYS A 59 -4.67 -1.76 21.21
N GLY A 60 -5.66 -2.00 20.35
CA GLY A 60 -6.65 -0.99 19.99
C GLY A 60 -6.01 0.18 19.23
N ARG A 61 -6.17 1.41 19.74
CA ARG A 61 -5.69 2.63 19.05
C ARG A 61 -4.16 2.69 18.91
N HIS A 62 -3.45 2.18 19.92
CA HIS A 62 -1.99 2.19 19.98
C HIS A 62 -1.34 0.99 19.26
N GLN A 63 -2.13 0.12 18.61
CA GLN A 63 -1.57 -0.98 17.84
C GLN A 63 -0.76 -0.44 16.66
N THR A 64 0.19 -1.23 16.18
CA THR A 64 0.91 -0.93 14.94
C THR A 64 0.68 -2.06 13.95
N LEU A 65 -0.06 -1.75 12.89
CA LEU A 65 -0.26 -2.66 11.77
C LEU A 65 0.96 -2.57 10.85
N CYS A 66 1.65 -3.69 10.64
CA CYS A 66 2.79 -3.75 9.74
C CYS A 66 2.48 -4.70 8.57
N LEU A 67 2.74 -4.22 7.36
CA LEU A 67 2.49 -4.91 6.11
C LEU A 67 3.81 -5.40 5.53
N ARG A 68 3.83 -6.62 5.00
CA ARG A 68 4.93 -7.11 4.17
C ARG A 68 4.51 -7.13 2.71
N THR A 69 5.35 -6.58 1.84
CA THR A 69 5.09 -6.61 0.40
C THR A 69 5.53 -7.92 -0.25
N ASN A 70 5.07 -8.16 -1.49
CA ASN A 70 5.54 -9.23 -2.35
C ASN A 70 7.03 -9.13 -2.70
N MET A 71 7.74 -8.09 -2.24
CA MET A 71 9.19 -7.91 -2.32
C MET A 71 9.85 -7.84 -0.93
N ASP A 72 9.18 -8.33 0.11
CA ASP A 72 9.68 -8.40 1.49
C ASP A 72 10.02 -7.04 2.11
N GLU A 73 9.52 -5.94 1.55
CA GLU A 73 9.56 -4.66 2.25
C GLU A 73 8.55 -4.65 3.40
N LEU A 74 9.00 -4.22 4.58
CA LEU A 74 8.18 -4.09 5.78
C LEU A 74 7.79 -2.62 5.96
N ILE A 75 6.49 -2.38 6.07
CA ILE A 75 5.91 -1.04 6.17
C ILE A 75 4.95 -1.03 7.35
N CYS A 76 5.17 -0.16 8.32
CA CYS A 76 4.21 -0.02 9.42
C CYS A 76 3.28 1.16 9.15
N VAL A 77 1.99 0.85 9.06
CA VAL A 77 0.91 1.80 8.78
C VAL A 77 0.91 2.88 9.86
N GLY A 78 0.86 4.14 9.44
CA GLY A 78 0.95 5.30 10.31
C GLY A 78 1.04 6.59 9.51
N PRO A 79 1.36 7.73 10.13
CA PRO A 79 1.43 9.02 9.44
C PRO A 79 2.37 9.05 8.23
N LYS A 80 3.46 8.29 8.27
CA LYS A 80 4.44 8.21 7.18
C LYS A 80 4.06 7.22 6.08
N HIS A 81 3.20 6.25 6.41
CA HIS A 81 2.76 5.20 5.50
C HIS A 81 1.24 5.03 5.63
N PRO A 82 0.46 6.07 5.30
CA PRO A 82 -0.98 6.01 5.44
C PRO A 82 -1.58 4.96 4.51
N ILE A 83 -2.67 4.34 4.95
CA ILE A 83 -3.57 3.63 4.05
C ILE A 83 -4.39 4.68 3.29
N ILE A 84 -4.49 4.51 1.98
CA ILE A 84 -5.29 5.30 1.07
C ILE A 84 -6.38 4.38 0.50
N CYS A 85 -7.64 4.71 0.77
CA CYS A 85 -8.80 3.99 0.27
C CYS A 85 -9.87 5.00 -0.15
N GLU A 86 -10.61 4.74 -1.22
CA GLU A 86 -11.81 5.51 -1.54
C GLU A 86 -12.97 4.97 -0.69
N TRP A 87 -12.87 5.18 0.61
CA TRP A 87 -13.77 4.62 1.63
C TRP A 87 -15.19 5.16 1.52
N ASP A 88 -15.36 6.38 0.99
CA ASP A 88 -16.65 7.07 0.88
C ASP A 88 -17.40 6.69 -0.41
N ARG A 89 -17.31 5.43 -0.83
CA ARG A 89 -18.10 4.89 -1.95
C ARG A 89 -19.31 4.09 -1.45
N PRO A 90 -20.43 4.08 -2.20
CA PRO A 90 -21.56 3.19 -1.94
C PRO A 90 -21.13 1.71 -1.87
N SER A 91 -21.73 0.94 -0.96
CA SER A 91 -21.36 -0.48 -0.72
C SER A 91 -21.78 -1.43 -1.84
N ASP A 92 -22.66 -1.01 -2.74
CA ASP A 92 -23.10 -1.74 -3.93
C ASP A 92 -22.14 -1.59 -5.12
N GLU A 93 -21.17 -0.68 -5.03
CA GLU A 93 -20.02 -0.64 -5.92
C GLU A 93 -18.95 -1.66 -5.49
N ALA A 94 -18.10 -2.10 -6.42
CA ALA A 94 -16.97 -2.95 -6.09
C ALA A 94 -16.14 -2.28 -4.99
N ALA A 95 -15.90 -3.00 -3.88
CA ALA A 95 -15.14 -2.49 -2.74
C ALA A 95 -13.84 -1.81 -3.20
N SER A 96 -13.61 -0.58 -2.74
CA SER A 96 -12.43 0.18 -3.12
C SER A 96 -11.17 -0.61 -2.78
N ILE A 97 -10.21 -0.60 -3.70
CA ILE A 97 -8.93 -1.28 -3.53
C ILE A 97 -8.06 -0.37 -2.65
N PRO A 98 -7.70 -0.79 -1.43
CA PRO A 98 -6.87 0.06 -0.59
C PRO A 98 -5.40 -0.06 -1.00
N TYR A 99 -4.66 1.02 -0.79
CA TYR A 99 -3.23 1.12 -1.01
C TYR A 99 -2.55 1.58 0.27
N VAL A 100 -1.25 1.31 0.42
CA VAL A 100 -0.42 1.92 1.46
C VAL A 100 0.68 2.73 0.79
N HIS A 101 0.91 3.96 1.28
CA HIS A 101 2.06 4.75 0.85
C HIS A 101 3.35 4.07 1.33
N MET A 102 4.32 3.91 0.43
CA MET A 102 5.61 3.31 0.76
C MET A 102 6.69 4.36 0.95
N ARG A 103 6.79 5.30 0.00
CA ARG A 103 7.79 6.36 -0.03
C ARG A 103 7.37 7.42 -1.04
N ASP A 104 7.99 8.58 -0.94
CA ASP A 104 7.77 9.68 -1.85
C ASP A 104 8.40 9.39 -3.21
N GLY A 105 7.76 9.89 -4.28
CA GLY A 105 8.37 10.03 -5.59
C GLY A 105 8.87 11.47 -5.77
N GLU A 106 9.08 11.87 -7.02
CA GLU A 106 9.32 13.27 -7.37
C GLU A 106 7.97 14.01 -7.46
N GLY A 107 7.86 15.18 -6.86
CA GLY A 107 6.60 15.94 -6.77
C GLY A 107 5.56 15.25 -5.88
N ASP A 108 4.29 15.30 -6.28
CA ASP A 108 3.14 14.81 -5.49
C ASP A 108 2.75 13.34 -5.78
N LEU A 109 3.57 12.62 -6.56
CA LEU A 109 3.26 11.26 -7.02
C LEU A 109 4.05 10.21 -6.22
N PRO A 110 3.48 9.63 -5.16
CA PRO A 110 4.19 8.66 -4.34
C PRO A 110 4.28 7.29 -5.02
N ILE A 111 5.13 6.46 -4.43
CA ILE A 111 5.14 5.02 -4.65
C ILE A 111 4.24 4.37 -3.60
N ARG A 112 3.34 3.50 -4.08
CA ARG A 112 2.35 2.82 -3.26
C ARG A 112 2.45 1.30 -3.42
N ALA A 113 2.03 0.57 -2.41
CA ALA A 113 1.69 -0.83 -2.53
C ALA A 113 0.18 -0.99 -2.56
N ARG A 114 -0.33 -1.78 -3.50
CA ARG A 114 -1.72 -2.23 -3.47
C ARG A 114 -1.89 -3.24 -2.33
N ILE A 115 -2.94 -3.09 -1.53
CA ILE A 115 -3.25 -4.09 -0.51
C ILE A 115 -3.93 -5.28 -1.19
N SER A 116 -3.40 -6.48 -0.95
CA SER A 116 -3.97 -7.70 -1.49
C SER A 116 -5.35 -7.99 -0.90
N ARG A 117 -6.16 -8.77 -1.63
CA ARG A 117 -7.50 -9.13 -1.17
C ARG A 117 -7.52 -9.87 0.17
N PRO A 118 -6.63 -10.85 0.45
CA PRO A 118 -6.55 -11.49 1.77
C PRO A 118 -6.30 -10.47 2.89
N VAL A 119 -5.27 -9.62 2.73
CA VAL A 119 -4.94 -8.57 3.71
C VAL A 119 -6.08 -7.58 3.89
N HIS A 120 -6.79 -7.21 2.82
CA HIS A 120 -7.96 -6.34 2.93
C HIS A 120 -9.07 -6.99 3.78
N PHE A 121 -9.33 -8.29 3.64
CA PHE A 121 -10.30 -8.97 4.51
C PHE A 121 -9.85 -9.01 5.97
N GLU A 122 -8.56 -9.19 6.24
CA GLU A 122 -8.03 -9.11 7.60
C GLU A 122 -8.21 -7.71 8.20
N LEU A 123 -7.90 -6.65 7.43
CA LEU A 123 -8.14 -5.26 7.83
C LEU A 123 -9.63 -4.98 8.08
N ALA A 124 -10.51 -5.50 7.23
CA ALA A 124 -11.96 -5.35 7.39
C ALA A 124 -12.47 -6.05 8.67
N ALA A 125 -11.90 -7.20 9.04
CA ALA A 125 -12.23 -7.90 10.29
C ALA A 125 -11.79 -7.14 11.55
N LEU A 126 -10.74 -6.30 11.44
CA LEU A 126 -10.26 -5.43 12.51
C LEU A 126 -10.97 -4.07 12.54
N ALA A 127 -11.75 -3.75 11.51
CA ALA A 127 -12.29 -2.43 11.33
C ALA A 127 -13.29 -2.09 12.45
N VAL A 128 -13.16 -0.89 12.99
CA VAL A 128 -14.03 -0.34 14.03
C VAL A 128 -14.76 0.88 13.50
N PRO A 129 -15.94 1.22 14.06
CA PRO A 129 -16.61 2.47 13.78
C PRO A 129 -15.72 3.68 14.07
N GLY A 130 -15.75 4.64 13.16
CA GLY A 130 -15.08 5.94 13.27
C GLY A 130 -15.79 7.00 12.44
N GLN A 131 -15.16 8.16 12.31
CA GLN A 131 -15.73 9.29 11.59
C GLN A 131 -14.62 10.08 10.91
N VAL A 132 -14.84 10.43 9.65
CA VAL A 132 -13.93 11.27 8.85
C VAL A 132 -14.77 12.38 8.23
N GLU A 133 -14.35 13.63 8.41
CA GLU A 133 -15.08 14.82 7.91
C GLU A 133 -16.58 14.83 8.28
N GLY A 134 -16.92 14.37 9.48
CA GLY A 134 -18.30 14.32 9.93
C GLY A 134 -19.10 13.10 9.44
N ARG A 135 -18.55 12.24 8.56
CA ARG A 135 -19.23 11.07 7.99
C ARG A 135 -18.83 9.77 8.71
N PRO A 136 -19.79 8.92 9.11
CA PRO A 136 -19.49 7.65 9.75
C PRO A 136 -18.86 6.67 8.76
N CYS A 137 -17.82 5.96 9.23
CA CYS A 137 -17.09 4.99 8.42
C CYS A 137 -16.56 3.85 9.29
N LEU A 138 -16.18 2.75 8.64
CA LEU A 138 -15.38 1.69 9.23
C LEU A 138 -13.92 1.89 8.83
N GLY A 139 -13.02 1.68 9.77
CA GLY A 139 -11.59 1.82 9.54
C GLY A 139 -10.74 1.18 10.62
N VAL A 140 -9.44 1.19 10.43
CA VAL A 140 -8.49 0.58 11.36
C VAL A 140 -7.66 1.63 12.06
N TRP A 141 -7.25 1.34 13.29
CA TRP A 141 -6.27 2.15 14.00
C TRP A 141 -4.87 1.60 13.83
N SER A 142 -3.91 2.48 13.61
CA SER A 142 -2.48 2.16 13.70
C SER A 142 -1.69 3.41 14.08
N GLN A 143 -0.77 3.30 15.05
CA GLN A 143 0.04 4.42 15.55
C GLN A 143 -0.81 5.65 15.91
N ASP A 144 -1.91 5.43 16.64
CA ASP A 144 -2.85 6.48 17.07
C ASP A 144 -3.51 7.27 15.92
N CYS A 145 -3.44 6.73 14.70
CA CYS A 145 -4.10 7.28 13.53
C CYS A 145 -5.21 6.34 13.05
N PHE A 146 -6.33 6.93 12.64
CA PHE A 146 -7.46 6.20 12.07
C PHE A 146 -7.42 6.23 10.55
N PHE A 147 -7.49 5.06 9.92
CA PHE A 147 -7.47 4.90 8.47
C PHE A 147 -8.82 4.34 7.99
N PRO A 148 -9.65 5.14 7.31
CA PRO A 148 -10.96 4.70 6.85
C PRO A 148 -10.84 3.71 5.68
N LEU A 149 -11.69 2.68 5.69
CA LEU A 149 -11.71 1.61 4.69
C LEU A 149 -13.03 1.55 3.91
N SER A 150 -14.17 1.82 4.56
CA SER A 150 -15.48 1.83 3.91
C SER A 150 -16.47 2.73 4.64
N ARG A 151 -17.57 3.11 3.98
CA ARG A 151 -18.73 3.70 4.65
C ARG A 151 -19.29 2.75 5.70
N GLN A 152 -19.85 3.32 6.76
CA GLN A 152 -20.66 2.60 7.72
C GLN A 152 -22.12 2.82 7.32
N SER A 153 -22.78 1.74 6.86
CA SER A 153 -24.21 1.72 6.50
C SER A 153 -25.10 1.87 7.73
#